data_AF-A0A5J4TJW2-F1
#
_entry.id   AF-A0A5J4TJW2-F1
#
_cell.length_a   1.000
_cell.length_b   1.000
_cell.length_c   1.000
_cell.angle_alpha   90.00
_cell.angle_beta   90.00
_cell.angle_gamma   90.00
#
_symmetry.space_group_name_H-M   'P 1'
#
loop_
_entity.id
_entity.type
_entity.pdbx_description
1 polymer ?
#
loop_
_entity_poly.entity_id
_entity_poly.type
_entity_poly.pdbx_seq_one_letter_code
_entity_poly.pdbx_strand_id
1 'polypeptide(L)'
;TMILVALPWGFSMQDRTNQSQRLIDLMPYHENEKEMALLPSMRTGHVKMDKQREIIMDQGEQIINAMRRYDQIGTIIQLFDVLIGSVQKTFSEEDKEMEEKEYDIEKAIHHIEDHIILRQRLTLLLDELRSLSGKPEAVQNTVRKTLTRLFDHLFLDQDVAFVQTSFSSEEQMESKRQEKNIRINRKRRN
;
A
#
# COMPACT_ATOMS: atom_id res chain seq x y z
N THR A 1 -32.47 -16.04 24.06
CA THR A 1 -31.30 -16.20 24.97
C THR A 1 -29.97 -15.73 24.40
N MET A 2 -29.87 -15.27 23.14
CA MET A 2 -28.61 -14.77 22.54
C MET A 2 -28.21 -13.33 22.96
N ILE A 3 -29.12 -12.51 23.49
CA ILE A 3 -28.87 -11.07 23.76
C ILE A 3 -27.96 -10.86 24.98
N LEU A 4 -28.01 -11.74 25.98
CA LEU A 4 -27.27 -11.57 27.24
C LEU A 4 -25.77 -11.95 27.11
N VAL A 5 -25.39 -12.73 26.11
CA VAL A 5 -23.99 -13.15 25.88
C VAL A 5 -23.20 -12.08 25.13
N ALA A 6 -23.86 -11.21 24.37
CA ALA A 6 -23.22 -10.16 23.57
C ALA A 6 -22.93 -8.86 24.37
N LEU A 7 -23.61 -8.64 25.50
CA LEU A 7 -23.45 -7.42 26.30
C LEU A 7 -22.03 -7.24 26.88
N PRO A 8 -21.37 -8.26 27.46
CA PRO A 8 -20.00 -8.11 27.95
C PRO A 8 -18.99 -7.77 26.84
N TRP A 9 -19.20 -8.32 25.65
CA TRP A 9 -18.38 -8.01 24.46
C TRP A 9 -18.60 -6.59 23.97
N GLY A 10 -19.84 -6.09 24.00
CA GLY A 10 -20.16 -4.70 23.67
C GLY A 10 -19.47 -3.68 24.59
N PHE A 11 -19.48 -3.93 25.91
CA PHE A 11 -18.77 -3.08 26.87
C PHE A 11 -17.24 -3.12 26.67
N SER A 12 -16.67 -4.32 26.51
CA SER A 12 -15.24 -4.46 26.21
C SER A 12 -14.82 -3.82 24.89
N MET A 13 -15.67 -3.86 23.86
CA MET A 13 -15.41 -3.18 22.59
C MET A 13 -15.47 -1.66 22.74
N GLN A 14 -16.44 -1.15 23.51
CA GLN A 14 -16.56 0.29 23.75
C GLN A 14 -15.34 0.83 24.51
N ASP A 15 -14.85 0.11 25.52
CA ASP A 15 -13.66 0.52 26.27
C ASP A 15 -12.39 0.53 25.41
N ARG A 16 -12.20 -0.50 24.56
CA ARG A 16 -11.08 -0.52 23.60
C ARG A 16 -11.19 0.59 22.57
N THR A 17 -12.41 0.91 22.12
CA THR A 17 -12.67 2.03 21.20
C THR A 17 -12.34 3.36 21.85
N ASN A 18 -12.76 3.57 23.11
CA ASN A 18 -12.46 4.78 23.87
C ASN A 18 -10.95 4.92 24.13
N GLN A 19 -10.25 3.83 24.41
CA GLN A 19 -8.79 3.83 24.60
C GLN A 19 -8.05 4.15 23.28
N SER A 20 -8.49 3.58 22.16
CA SER A 20 -7.99 3.91 20.82
C SER A 20 -8.20 5.39 20.50
N GLN A 21 -9.40 5.92 20.79
CA GLN A 21 -9.72 7.33 20.57
C GLN A 21 -8.81 8.27 21.37
N ARG A 22 -8.55 7.95 22.65
CA ARG A 22 -7.60 8.72 23.47
C ARG A 22 -6.17 8.68 22.92
N LEU A 23 -5.76 7.57 22.31
CA LEU A 23 -4.44 7.47 21.66
C LEU A 23 -4.37 8.31 20.39
N ILE A 24 -5.45 8.37 19.61
CA ILE A 24 -5.58 9.27 18.46
C ILE A 24 -5.49 10.73 18.92
N ASP A 25 -6.17 11.10 20.01
CA ASP A 25 -6.16 12.46 20.57
C ASP A 25 -4.79 12.90 21.11
N LEU A 26 -3.91 11.93 21.45
CA LEU A 26 -2.55 12.18 21.94
C LEU A 26 -1.50 12.23 20.84
N MET A 27 -1.88 11.92 19.59
CA MET A 27 -0.94 12.07 18.48
C MET A 27 -0.73 13.56 18.19
N PRO A 28 0.53 14.04 18.09
CA PRO A 28 0.79 15.42 17.71
C PRO A 28 0.13 15.71 16.37
N TYR A 29 -0.81 16.66 16.36
CA TYR A 29 -1.49 17.11 15.14
C TYR A 29 -0.49 17.92 14.32
N HIS A 30 0.19 17.26 13.37
CA HIS A 30 0.98 17.93 12.36
C HIS A 30 0.07 18.21 11.16
N GLU A 31 -0.39 19.46 11.09
CA GLU A 31 -1.34 20.01 10.12
C GLU A 31 -0.85 19.93 8.64
N ASN A 32 0.37 19.43 8.41
CA ASN A 32 1.05 19.35 7.10
C ASN A 32 1.54 17.94 6.71
N GLU A 33 1.18 16.89 7.45
CA GLU A 33 1.50 15.53 6.99
C GLU A 33 0.63 15.18 5.78
N LYS A 34 1.26 14.82 4.67
CA LYS A 34 0.59 14.21 3.51
C LYS A 34 -0.35 13.11 4.04
N GLU A 35 -1.62 13.12 3.61
CA GLU A 35 -2.56 12.08 4.05
C GLU A 35 -2.14 10.71 3.50
N MET A 36 -1.49 10.71 2.32
CA MET A 36 -0.84 9.54 1.75
C MET A 36 0.67 9.76 1.65
N ALA A 37 1.41 9.00 2.44
CA ALA A 37 2.86 8.92 2.36
C ALA A 37 3.31 7.46 2.59
N LEU A 38 4.37 7.05 1.88
CA LEU A 38 4.96 5.74 2.13
C LEU A 38 5.64 5.74 3.50
N LEU A 39 5.05 5.01 4.45
CA LEU A 39 5.57 4.92 5.81
C LEU A 39 6.86 4.09 5.84
N PRO A 40 7.78 4.34 6.80
CA PRO A 40 8.99 3.53 6.95
C PRO A 40 8.71 2.02 7.11
N SER A 41 7.59 1.65 7.73
CA SER A 41 7.17 0.26 7.90
C SER A 41 6.66 -0.41 6.63
N MET A 42 6.30 0.36 5.61
CA MET A 42 5.87 -0.13 4.28
C MET A 42 7.06 -0.31 3.31
N ARG A 43 8.26 0.11 3.72
CA ARG A 43 9.46 -0.02 2.89
C ARG A 43 9.99 -1.43 3.00
N THR A 44 10.24 -2.04 1.85
CA THR A 44 10.78 -3.40 1.78
C THR A 44 12.29 -3.41 1.73
N GLY A 45 12.94 -2.25 1.56
CA GLY A 45 14.38 -2.12 1.35
C GLY A 45 14.80 -2.40 -0.10
N HIS A 46 13.87 -2.86 -0.94
CA HIS A 46 14.11 -3.05 -2.36
C HIS A 46 13.81 -1.74 -3.12
N VAL A 47 14.88 -1.06 -3.56
CA VAL A 47 14.84 0.30 -4.13
C VAL A 47 13.83 0.44 -5.28
N LYS A 48 13.75 -0.55 -6.17
CA LYS A 48 12.83 -0.50 -7.33
C LYS A 48 11.36 -0.50 -6.87
N MET A 49 11.00 -1.40 -5.95
CA MET A 49 9.62 -1.53 -5.45
C MET A 49 9.24 -0.33 -4.59
N ASP A 50 10.11 0.07 -3.66
CA ASP A 50 9.86 1.24 -2.81
C ASP A 50 9.65 2.51 -3.66
N LYS A 51 10.39 2.68 -4.75
CA LYS A 51 10.21 3.80 -5.69
C LYS A 51 8.85 3.75 -6.41
N GLN A 52 8.40 2.57 -6.82
CA GLN A 52 7.09 2.42 -7.46
C GLN A 52 5.95 2.74 -6.50
N ARG A 53 6.06 2.28 -5.24
CA ARG A 53 5.09 2.61 -4.19
C ARG A 53 5.09 4.08 -3.82
N GLU A 54 6.24 4.73 -3.75
CA GLU A 54 6.33 6.19 -3.57
C GLU A 54 5.58 6.93 -4.67
N ILE A 55 5.71 6.51 -5.92
CA ILE A 55 4.95 7.10 -7.05
C ILE A 55 3.44 6.93 -6.84
N ILE A 56 2.98 5.73 -6.46
CA ILE A 56 1.56 5.46 -6.18
C ILE A 56 1.05 6.35 -5.04
N MET A 57 1.81 6.47 -3.95
CA MET A 57 1.45 7.30 -2.80
C MET A 57 1.41 8.79 -3.16
N ASP A 58 2.40 9.29 -3.92
CA ASP A 58 2.43 10.69 -4.35
C ASP A 58 1.30 11.03 -5.35
N GLN A 59 0.90 10.08 -6.20
CA GLN A 59 -0.27 10.24 -7.07
C GLN A 59 -1.58 10.24 -6.27
N GLY A 60 -1.71 9.36 -5.28
CA GLY A 60 -2.83 9.37 -4.34
C GLY A 60 -2.95 10.69 -3.58
N GLU A 61 -1.82 11.21 -3.08
CA GLU A 61 -1.76 12.50 -2.39
C GLU A 61 -2.14 13.68 -3.32
N GLN A 62 -1.78 13.63 -4.60
CA GLN A 62 -2.22 14.63 -5.57
C GLN A 62 -3.74 14.65 -5.75
N ILE A 63 -4.37 13.47 -5.79
CA ILE A 63 -5.84 13.35 -5.85
C ILE A 63 -6.48 13.97 -4.59
N ILE A 64 -5.95 13.64 -3.41
CA ILE A 64 -6.45 14.16 -2.13
C ILE A 64 -6.34 15.67 -2.08
N ASN A 65 -5.20 16.22 -2.50
CA ASN A 65 -5.01 17.66 -2.55
C ASN A 65 -5.92 18.35 -3.57
N ALA A 66 -6.17 17.71 -4.72
CA ALA A 66 -7.13 18.23 -5.69
C ALA A 66 -8.56 18.25 -5.13
N MET A 67 -8.97 17.22 -4.39
CA MET A 67 -10.27 17.20 -3.68
C MET A 67 -10.34 18.27 -2.59
N ARG A 68 -9.29 18.45 -1.78
CA ARG A 68 -9.22 19.47 -0.73
C ARG A 68 -9.31 20.89 -1.28
N ARG A 69 -8.74 21.15 -2.46
CA ARG A 69 -8.82 22.45 -3.15
C ARG A 69 -10.13 22.66 -3.91
N TYR A 70 -11.03 21.67 -3.93
CA TYR A 70 -12.25 21.69 -4.72
C TYR A 70 -11.96 21.91 -6.22
N ASP A 71 -10.88 21.29 -6.73
CA ASP A 71 -10.53 21.33 -8.15
C ASP A 71 -11.66 20.74 -9.01
N GLN A 72 -11.65 21.05 -10.31
CA GLN A 72 -12.67 20.53 -11.23
C GLN A 72 -12.67 19.00 -11.24
N ILE A 73 -13.88 18.40 -11.24
CA ILE A 73 -14.04 16.94 -11.22
C ILE A 73 -13.30 16.24 -12.37
N GLY A 74 -13.22 16.89 -13.54
CA GLY A 74 -12.46 16.38 -14.68
C GLY A 74 -10.97 16.23 -14.38
N THR A 75 -10.37 17.16 -13.63
CA THR A 75 -8.97 17.07 -13.18
C THR A 75 -8.78 15.93 -12.19
N ILE A 76 -9.70 15.77 -11.23
CA ILE A 76 -9.66 14.67 -10.26
C ILE A 76 -9.75 13.31 -10.97
N ILE A 77 -10.65 13.18 -11.96
CA ILE A 77 -10.80 11.97 -12.79
C ILE A 77 -9.50 11.66 -13.55
N GLN A 78 -8.87 12.67 -14.17
CA GLN A 78 -7.59 12.48 -14.86
C GLN A 78 -6.47 12.00 -13.93
N LEU A 79 -6.40 12.54 -12.71
CA LEU A 79 -5.43 12.09 -11.71
C LEU A 79 -5.69 10.64 -11.29
N PHE A 80 -6.95 10.23 -11.16
CA PHE A 80 -7.33 8.84 -10.93
C PHE A 80 -6.91 7.92 -12.07
N ASP A 81 -7.13 8.31 -13.32
CA ASP A 81 -6.73 7.51 -14.49
C ASP A 81 -5.20 7.30 -14.52
N VAL A 82 -4.42 8.32 -14.17
CA VAL A 82 -2.95 8.23 -14.02
C VAL A 82 -2.54 7.27 -12.90
N LEU A 83 -3.23 7.34 -11.75
CA LEU A 83 -3.00 6.43 -10.62
C LEU A 83 -3.33 4.98 -11.00
N ILE A 84 -4.48 4.73 -11.62
CA ILE A 84 -4.89 3.39 -12.08
C ILE A 84 -3.85 2.80 -13.04
N GLY A 85 -3.37 3.60 -14.00
CA GLY A 85 -2.33 3.17 -14.94
C GLY A 85 -1.01 2.79 -14.25
N SER A 86 -0.61 3.57 -13.24
CA SER A 86 0.63 3.34 -12.49
C SER A 86 0.53 2.10 -11.59
N VAL A 87 -0.61 1.90 -10.94
CA VAL A 87 -0.91 0.70 -10.12
C VAL A 87 -0.92 -0.55 -11.00
N GLN A 88 -1.64 -0.51 -12.13
CA GLN A 88 -1.69 -1.66 -13.05
C GLN A 88 -0.31 -2.04 -13.55
N LYS A 89 0.50 -1.05 -13.94
CA LYS A 89 1.87 -1.31 -14.39
C LYS A 89 2.73 -1.94 -13.29
N THR A 90 2.68 -1.39 -12.08
CA THR A 90 3.47 -1.88 -10.94
C THR A 90 3.11 -3.32 -10.61
N PHE A 91 1.82 -3.63 -10.45
CA PHE A 91 1.35 -4.98 -10.13
C PHE A 91 1.69 -5.98 -11.24
N SER A 92 1.54 -5.61 -12.52
CA SER A 92 1.94 -6.51 -13.62
C SER A 92 3.44 -6.80 -13.66
N GLU A 93 4.27 -5.84 -13.26
CA GLU A 93 5.72 -6.04 -13.14
C GLU A 93 6.06 -6.93 -11.95
N GLU A 94 5.39 -6.77 -10.80
CA GLU A 94 5.53 -7.64 -9.63
C GLU A 94 5.06 -9.06 -9.91
N ASP A 95 3.92 -9.24 -10.57
CA ASP A 95 3.38 -10.56 -10.93
C ASP A 95 4.38 -11.34 -11.80
N LYS A 96 5.00 -10.64 -12.77
CA LYS A 96 6.06 -11.20 -13.61
C LYS A 96 7.33 -11.52 -12.81
N GLU A 97 7.69 -10.67 -11.86
CA GLU A 97 8.86 -10.89 -11.00
C GLU A 97 8.63 -12.05 -10.00
N MET A 98 7.39 -12.26 -9.53
CA MET A 98 6.99 -13.42 -8.73
C MET A 98 7.14 -14.72 -9.53
N GLU A 99 6.72 -14.73 -10.79
CA GLU A 99 6.89 -15.88 -11.70
C GLU A 99 8.38 -16.16 -11.99
N GLU A 100 9.16 -15.13 -12.31
CA GLU A 100 10.60 -15.25 -12.62
C GLU A 100 11.43 -15.75 -11.42
N LYS A 101 11.01 -15.41 -10.20
CA LYS A 101 11.72 -15.79 -8.97
C LYS A 101 11.22 -17.09 -8.34
N GLU A 102 10.34 -17.82 -9.03
CA GLU A 102 9.74 -19.06 -8.54
C GLU A 102 9.15 -18.89 -7.14
N TYR A 103 8.45 -17.77 -6.92
CA TYR A 103 7.79 -17.51 -5.64
C TYR A 103 6.75 -18.60 -5.33
N ASP A 104 6.49 -18.84 -4.05
CA ASP A 104 5.56 -19.87 -3.62
C ASP A 104 4.19 -19.69 -4.29
N ILE A 105 3.70 -20.74 -4.96
CA ILE A 105 2.53 -20.67 -5.84
C ILE A 105 1.28 -20.25 -5.06
N GLU A 106 1.08 -20.79 -3.85
CA GLU A 106 -0.11 -20.47 -3.05
C GLU A 106 -0.07 -19.01 -2.60
N LYS A 107 1.11 -18.52 -2.19
CA LYS A 107 1.29 -17.10 -1.83
C LYS A 107 1.18 -16.18 -3.02
N ALA A 108 1.71 -16.58 -4.18
CA ALA A 108 1.64 -15.81 -5.41
C ALA A 108 0.18 -15.63 -5.87
N ILE A 109 -0.62 -16.70 -5.82
CA ILE A 109 -2.06 -16.62 -6.14
C ILE A 109 -2.76 -15.61 -5.24
N HIS A 110 -2.54 -15.69 -3.92
CA HIS A 110 -3.17 -14.76 -2.99
C HIS A 110 -2.74 -13.30 -3.21
N HIS A 111 -1.46 -13.08 -3.50
CA HIS A 111 -0.91 -11.76 -3.78
C HIS A 111 -1.51 -11.15 -5.07
N ILE A 112 -1.64 -11.96 -6.14
CA ILE A 112 -2.29 -11.55 -7.40
C ILE A 112 -3.78 -11.27 -7.19
N GLU A 113 -4.47 -12.04 -6.35
CA GLU A 113 -5.87 -11.77 -5.98
C GLU A 113 -6.00 -10.40 -5.30
N ASP A 114 -5.10 -10.07 -4.38
CA ASP A 114 -5.06 -8.75 -3.74
C ASP A 114 -4.84 -7.63 -4.78
N HIS A 115 -3.94 -7.82 -5.75
CA HIS A 115 -3.74 -6.88 -6.86
C HIS A 115 -5.04 -6.63 -7.65
N ILE A 116 -5.79 -7.69 -7.96
CA ILE A 116 -7.06 -7.59 -8.70
C ILE A 116 -8.10 -6.83 -7.87
N ILE A 117 -8.25 -7.17 -6.58
CA ILE A 117 -9.21 -6.55 -5.68
C ILE A 117 -8.92 -5.06 -5.52
N LEU A 118 -7.65 -4.68 -5.35
CA LEU A 118 -7.25 -3.28 -5.20
C LEU A 118 -7.53 -2.46 -6.46
N ARG A 119 -7.24 -3.03 -7.63
CA ARG A 119 -7.58 -2.38 -8.91
C ARG A 119 -9.08 -2.20 -9.08
N GLN A 120 -9.88 -3.22 -8.74
CA GLN A 120 -11.34 -3.11 -8.78
C GLN A 120 -11.85 -2.01 -7.83
N ARG A 121 -11.36 -1.97 -6.59
CA ARG A 121 -11.72 -0.93 -5.61
C ARG A 121 -11.35 0.46 -6.13
N LEU A 122 -10.19 0.62 -6.75
CA LEU A 122 -9.76 1.90 -7.31
C LEU A 122 -10.68 2.36 -8.45
N THR A 123 -11.11 1.45 -9.32
CA THR A 123 -12.12 1.72 -10.36
C THR A 123 -13.47 2.10 -9.75
N LEU A 124 -13.92 1.41 -8.69
CA LEU A 124 -15.17 1.75 -8.01
C LEU A 124 -15.14 3.16 -7.42
N LEU A 125 -14.02 3.57 -6.81
CA LEU A 125 -13.85 4.93 -6.30
C LEU A 125 -13.95 5.98 -7.41
N LEU A 126 -13.41 5.69 -8.59
CA LEU A 126 -13.54 6.56 -9.76
C LEU A 126 -14.98 6.62 -10.27
N ASP A 127 -15.68 5.49 -10.31
CA ASP A 127 -17.08 5.44 -10.74
C ASP A 127 -18.00 6.18 -9.77
N GLU A 128 -17.74 6.13 -8.46
CA GLU A 128 -18.44 6.94 -7.45
C GLU A 128 -18.28 8.45 -7.73
N LEU A 129 -17.07 8.89 -8.12
CA LEU A 129 -16.81 10.28 -8.51
C LEU A 129 -17.48 10.67 -9.84
N ARG A 130 -17.64 9.73 -10.78
CA ARG A 130 -18.34 9.98 -12.04
C ARG A 130 -19.86 10.04 -11.85
N SER A 131 -20.39 9.29 -10.89
CA SER A 131 -21.81 9.20 -10.56
C SER A 131 -22.31 10.31 -9.62
N LEU A 132 -21.50 11.36 -9.42
CA LEU A 132 -21.80 12.48 -8.52
C LEU A 132 -23.14 13.16 -8.86
N SER A 133 -24.20 12.76 -8.14
CA SER A 133 -25.47 13.47 -8.10
C SER A 133 -25.82 13.87 -6.67
N GLY A 134 -26.14 15.14 -6.46
CA GLY A 134 -26.71 15.67 -5.21
C GLY A 134 -25.73 16.03 -4.08
N LYS A 135 -24.71 15.22 -3.75
CA LYS A 135 -23.83 15.45 -2.58
C LYS A 135 -22.32 15.25 -2.87
N PRO A 136 -21.69 16.15 -3.63
CA PRO A 136 -20.30 16.00 -4.06
C PRO A 136 -19.28 15.92 -2.93
N GLU A 137 -19.45 16.71 -1.87
CA GLU A 137 -18.50 16.74 -0.75
C GLU A 137 -18.50 15.44 0.06
N ALA A 138 -19.67 14.83 0.28
CA ALA A 138 -19.80 13.60 1.04
C ALA A 138 -19.16 12.41 0.31
N VAL A 139 -19.34 12.35 -1.01
CA VAL A 139 -18.73 11.32 -1.87
C VAL A 139 -17.22 11.53 -1.92
N GLN A 140 -16.73 12.75 -2.19
CA GLN A 140 -15.29 13.03 -2.21
C GLN A 140 -14.62 12.71 -0.87
N ASN A 141 -15.27 13.01 0.25
CA ASN A 141 -14.73 12.69 1.57
C ASN A 141 -14.65 11.16 1.81
N THR A 142 -15.66 10.42 1.35
CA THR A 142 -15.65 8.95 1.41
C THR A 142 -14.54 8.38 0.55
N VAL A 143 -14.44 8.85 -0.70
CA VAL A 143 -13.40 8.43 -1.65
C VAL A 143 -12.01 8.71 -1.10
N ARG A 144 -11.77 9.92 -0.58
CA ARG A 144 -10.51 10.29 0.07
C ARG A 144 -10.15 9.32 1.20
N LYS A 145 -11.07 9.11 2.15
CA LYS A 145 -10.83 8.22 3.29
C LYS A 145 -10.55 6.78 2.85
N THR A 146 -11.26 6.29 1.85
CA THR A 146 -11.03 4.93 1.32
C THR A 146 -9.69 4.85 0.60
N LEU A 147 -9.33 5.85 -0.20
CA LEU A 147 -8.07 5.91 -0.94
C LEU A 147 -6.86 5.91 -0.01
N THR A 148 -6.91 6.70 1.09
CA THR A 148 -5.80 6.77 2.07
C THR A 148 -5.40 5.44 2.67
N ARG A 149 -6.34 4.48 2.76
CA ARG A 149 -6.13 3.18 3.40
C ARG A 149 -6.07 2.03 2.41
N LEU A 150 -6.22 2.32 1.11
CA LEU A 150 -6.43 1.30 0.09
C LEU A 150 -5.23 0.35 0.00
N PHE A 151 -4.01 0.89 0.09
CA PHE A 151 -2.77 0.14 -0.11
C PHE A 151 -2.13 -0.37 1.18
N ASP A 152 -2.66 -0.01 2.36
CA ASP A 152 -2.01 -0.25 3.65
C ASP A 152 -1.71 -1.73 3.88
N HIS A 153 -2.70 -2.60 3.65
CA HIS A 153 -2.56 -4.04 3.89
C HIS A 153 -1.50 -4.67 2.98
N LEU A 154 -1.55 -4.36 1.68
CA LEU A 154 -0.61 -4.91 0.69
C LEU A 154 0.82 -4.47 1.03
N PHE A 155 1.03 -3.18 1.26
CA PHE A 155 2.37 -2.62 1.46
C PHE A 155 2.98 -2.93 2.83
N LEU A 156 2.16 -3.15 3.87
CA LEU A 156 2.67 -3.47 5.21
C LEU A 156 2.99 -4.96 5.39
N ASP A 157 2.28 -5.85 4.69
CA ASP A 157 2.35 -7.30 4.96
C ASP A 157 2.82 -8.08 3.74
N GLN A 158 2.00 -8.14 2.69
CA GLN A 158 2.22 -9.00 1.52
C GLN A 158 3.51 -8.68 0.77
N ASP A 159 3.76 -7.40 0.54
CA ASP A 159 4.91 -6.90 -0.19
C ASP A 159 6.22 -7.11 0.56
N VAL A 160 6.18 -6.90 1.87
CA VAL A 160 7.32 -7.14 2.77
C VAL A 160 7.63 -8.64 2.81
N ALA A 161 6.61 -9.48 2.92
CA ALA A 161 6.76 -10.92 2.88
C ALA A 161 7.39 -11.40 1.57
N PHE A 162 6.90 -10.92 0.42
CA PHE A 162 7.46 -11.26 -0.90
C PHE A 162 8.93 -10.88 -1.01
N VAL A 163 9.32 -9.67 -0.60
CA VAL A 163 10.72 -9.24 -0.69
C VAL A 163 11.61 -10.08 0.22
N GLN A 164 11.17 -10.33 1.45
CA GLN A 164 11.93 -11.13 2.41
C GLN A 164 12.14 -12.58 1.92
N THR A 165 11.17 -13.18 1.24
CA THR A 165 11.31 -14.55 0.73
C THR A 165 12.13 -14.62 -0.55
N SER A 166 11.90 -13.68 -1.48
CA SER A 166 12.40 -13.80 -2.85
C SER A 166 13.79 -13.16 -3.03
N PHE A 167 14.16 -12.19 -2.19
CA PHE A 167 15.40 -11.42 -2.35
C PHE A 167 16.45 -11.69 -1.27
N SER A 168 16.08 -12.27 -0.12
CA SER A 168 17.05 -12.72 0.90
C SER A 168 18.01 -13.80 0.37
N SER A 169 17.60 -14.54 -0.66
CA SER A 169 18.39 -15.58 -1.31
C SER A 169 19.44 -15.01 -2.27
N GLU A 170 19.14 -13.91 -2.98
CA GLU A 170 20.05 -13.26 -3.93
C GLU A 170 21.16 -12.48 -3.24
N GLU A 171 20.86 -11.65 -2.23
CA GLU A 171 21.90 -10.90 -1.49
C GLU A 171 22.88 -11.82 -0.76
N GLN A 172 22.43 -12.98 -0.28
CA GLN A 172 23.32 -14.00 0.27
C GLN A 172 24.21 -14.65 -0.79
N MET A 173 23.72 -14.83 -2.01
CA MET A 173 24.52 -15.37 -3.12
C MET A 173 25.51 -14.33 -3.66
N GLU A 174 25.13 -13.06 -3.76
CA GLU A 174 25.99 -11.94 -4.17
C GLU A 174 27.13 -11.72 -3.16
N SER A 175 26.80 -11.73 -1.86
CA SER A 175 27.79 -11.61 -0.77
C SER A 175 28.77 -12.79 -0.76
N LYS A 176 28.29 -14.02 -0.95
CA LYS A 176 29.15 -15.21 -1.07
C LYS A 176 30.02 -15.18 -2.34
N ARG A 177 29.53 -14.62 -3.45
CA ARG A 177 30.30 -14.44 -4.70
C ARG A 177 31.40 -13.39 -4.53
N GLN A 178 31.11 -12.28 -3.85
CA GLN A 178 32.10 -11.25 -3.54
C GLN A 178 33.18 -11.77 -2.57
N GLU A 179 32.81 -12.48 -1.52
CA GLU A 179 33.78 -13.13 -0.61
C GLU A 179 34.66 -14.15 -1.31
N LYS A 180 34.10 -14.95 -2.22
CA LYS A 180 34.85 -15.93 -3.02
C LYS A 180 35.85 -15.24 -3.95
N ASN A 181 35.46 -14.14 -4.60
CA ASN A 181 36.36 -13.35 -5.45
C ASN A 181 37.50 -12.69 -4.66
N ILE A 182 37.21 -12.16 -3.46
CA ILE A 182 38.22 -11.58 -2.56
C ILE A 182 39.22 -12.66 -2.11
N ARG A 183 38.75 -13.86 -1.75
CA ARG A 183 39.62 -14.99 -1.37
C ARG A 183 40.50 -15.47 -2.52
N ILE A 184 39.98 -15.54 -3.74
CA ILE A 184 40.75 -15.93 -4.93
C ILE A 184 41.83 -14.89 -5.25
N ASN A 185 41.51 -13.60 -5.16
CA ASN A 185 42.48 -12.54 -5.40
C ASN A 185 43.58 -12.46 -4.32
N ARG A 186 43.29 -12.83 -3.07
CA ARG A 186 44.32 -12.95 -2.01
C ARG A 186 45.26 -14.14 -2.23
N LYS A 187 44.76 -15.28 -2.73
CA LYS A 187 45.58 -16.45 -3.07
C LYS A 187 46.48 -16.25 -4.29
N ARG A 188 46.16 -15.31 -5.19
CA ARG A 188 46.97 -14.99 -6.37
C ARG A 188 48.08 -13.95 -6.12
N ARG A 189 48.12 -13.34 -4.93
CA ARG A 189 49.10 -12.31 -4.55
C ARG A 189 50.18 -12.81 -3.57
N ASN A 190 50.09 -14.07 -3.14
CA ASN A 190 51.13 -14.80 -2.40
C ASN A 190 51.70 -15.89 -3.30
#